data_AF-A0A351F8C7-F1
#
_entry.id   AF-A0A351F8C7-F1
#
_cell.length_a   1.000
_cell.length_b   1.000
_cell.length_c   1.000
_cell.angle_alpha   90.00
_cell.angle_beta   90.00
_cell.angle_gamma   90.00
#
_symmetry.space_group_name_H-M   'P 1'
#
loop_
_entity.id
_entity.type
_entity.pdbx_description
1 polymer ?
#
loop_
_entity_poly.entity_id
_entity_poly.type
_entity_poly.pdbx_seq_one_letter_code
_entity_poly.pdbx_strand_id
1 'polypeptide(L)'
;MKKIISTFLCVAMLATFIPFFASAEGEERGIVDSGTCARDVTWVLYDDGELVFSGTGVIPPCYKVEQGYDRWSKYFPQVKVITIQEGITGISKEAFATDKEIAAASLYKITIPDSVRSIGKNIVGSKYLNALNGERMSAICFAGSEEKWNSFFSTYNEKTDDGIGGRWNKYFNGEVPKPYCKIQYGRVENNETGNKIEKGPFAVGVEYYAEDMDVRFEWNVTGTTEILQEHKDENGVVTGLELKPFRRGNAYVSVKMLDKDGNVIGSDSEKYTTWRIAVGDDFKTAFNKLKAQIIGAFNLTFFVFLCGFVAVYCAAVLLIVKIAETVGSWFR
;
A
#
# COMPACT_ATOMS: atom_id res chain seq x y z
N MET A 1 -21.01 60.19 -12.18
CA MET A 1 -20.05 59.98 -11.07
C MET A 1 -20.48 58.90 -10.06
N LYS A 2 -21.77 58.67 -9.75
CA LYS A 2 -22.20 57.61 -8.80
C LYS A 2 -21.95 56.16 -9.25
N LYS A 3 -21.99 55.85 -10.56
CA LYS A 3 -21.75 54.48 -11.06
C LYS A 3 -20.28 54.06 -11.02
N ILE A 4 -19.35 55.00 -11.23
CA ILE A 4 -17.90 54.70 -11.23
C ILE A 4 -17.39 54.46 -9.79
N ILE A 5 -17.96 55.17 -8.79
CA ILE A 5 -17.61 54.96 -7.38
C ILE A 5 -18.07 53.59 -6.88
N SER A 6 -19.24 53.09 -7.32
CA SER A 6 -19.76 51.77 -6.93
C SER A 6 -18.92 50.62 -7.47
N THR A 7 -18.40 50.73 -8.70
CA THR A 7 -17.54 49.71 -9.29
C THR A 7 -16.15 49.71 -8.65
N PHE A 8 -15.62 50.89 -8.29
CA PHE A 8 -14.37 51.01 -7.53
C PHE A 8 -14.48 50.45 -6.11
N LEU A 9 -15.65 50.60 -5.46
CA LEU A 9 -15.89 50.05 -4.12
C LEU A 9 -16.01 48.52 -4.12
N CYS A 10 -16.59 47.92 -5.15
CA CYS A 10 -16.68 46.45 -5.29
C CYS A 10 -15.32 45.80 -5.59
N VAL A 11 -14.47 46.46 -6.39
CA VAL A 11 -13.10 45.98 -6.67
C VAL A 11 -12.22 46.10 -5.42
N ALA A 12 -12.41 47.16 -4.61
CA ALA A 12 -11.69 47.32 -3.35
C ALA A 12 -12.11 46.30 -2.26
N MET A 13 -13.37 45.85 -2.25
CA MET A 13 -13.84 44.81 -1.31
C MET A 13 -13.44 43.37 -1.70
N LEU A 14 -13.11 43.12 -2.98
CA LEU A 14 -12.56 41.83 -3.43
C LEU A 14 -11.06 41.68 -3.10
N ALA A 15 -10.34 42.79 -2.91
CA ALA A 15 -8.90 42.78 -2.63
C ALA A 15 -8.56 42.56 -1.14
N THR A 16 -9.54 42.55 -0.22
CA THR A 16 -9.29 42.44 1.23
C THR A 16 -9.37 41.02 1.79
N PHE A 17 -9.54 40.00 0.95
CA PHE A 17 -9.55 38.57 1.34
C PHE A 17 -8.27 37.82 0.95
N ILE A 18 -7.15 38.52 0.86
CA ILE A 18 -5.83 37.87 0.83
C ILE A 18 -5.53 37.40 2.27
N PRO A 19 -5.32 36.10 2.54
CA PRO A 19 -4.91 35.66 3.87
C PRO A 19 -3.56 36.28 4.21
N PHE A 20 -3.54 37.11 5.26
CA PHE A 20 -2.35 37.65 5.86
C PHE A 20 -1.62 36.53 6.60
N PHE A 21 -0.75 35.78 5.91
CA PHE A 21 0.31 35.03 6.57
C PHE A 21 1.53 35.94 6.69
N ALA A 22 2.04 36.02 7.91
CA ALA A 22 3.20 36.81 8.25
C ALA A 22 4.47 36.30 7.56
N SER A 23 5.23 37.24 7.00
CA SER A 23 6.70 37.32 6.97
C SER A 23 7.49 36.11 6.43
N ALA A 24 7.78 36.15 5.14
CA ALA A 24 9.15 36.10 4.61
C ALA A 24 9.11 36.82 3.26
N GLU A 25 10.23 37.41 2.82
CA GLU A 25 10.40 38.11 1.56
C GLU A 25 9.82 37.28 0.39
N GLY A 26 8.58 37.57 0.00
CA GLY A 26 7.80 36.71 -0.87
C GLY A 26 8.09 37.04 -2.32
N GLU A 27 8.69 36.08 -3.04
CA GLU A 27 8.47 35.99 -4.48
C GLU A 27 6.95 36.06 -4.70
N GLU A 28 6.50 37.05 -5.48
CA GLU A 28 5.12 37.13 -5.93
C GLU A 28 4.83 35.84 -6.70
N ARG A 29 3.98 35.00 -6.11
CA ARG A 29 3.65 33.68 -6.64
C ARG A 29 3.12 33.81 -8.07
N GLY A 30 3.80 33.20 -9.03
CA GLY A 30 3.48 33.35 -10.44
C GLY A 30 2.17 32.66 -10.79
N ILE A 31 1.30 33.37 -11.51
CA ILE A 31 0.09 32.78 -12.09
C ILE A 31 0.47 32.15 -13.44
N VAL A 32 0.21 30.85 -13.59
CA VAL A 32 0.39 30.13 -14.85
C VAL A 32 -0.79 30.38 -15.78
N ASP A 33 -2.00 30.19 -15.26
CA ASP A 33 -3.25 30.44 -15.97
C ASP A 33 -4.41 30.60 -14.99
N SER A 34 -5.52 31.15 -15.45
CA SER A 34 -6.75 31.26 -14.67
C SER A 34 -7.96 31.21 -15.59
N GLY A 35 -9.13 30.87 -15.05
CA GLY A 35 -10.34 30.79 -15.84
C GLY A 35 -11.60 30.62 -15.02
N THR A 36 -12.72 30.52 -15.71
CA THR A 36 -14.03 30.27 -15.10
C THR A 36 -14.54 28.92 -15.58
N CYS A 37 -14.90 28.02 -14.67
CA CYS A 37 -15.35 26.67 -15.03
C CYS A 37 -16.86 26.46 -14.97
N ALA A 38 -17.56 27.29 -14.20
CA ALA A 38 -19.01 27.31 -14.09
C ALA A 38 -19.46 28.72 -13.68
N ARG A 39 -20.76 28.97 -13.68
CA ARG A 39 -21.31 30.23 -13.19
C ARG A 39 -20.81 30.47 -11.75
N ASP A 40 -20.14 31.60 -11.56
CA ASP A 40 -19.58 32.05 -10.28
C ASP A 40 -18.51 31.12 -9.67
N VAL A 41 -17.91 30.20 -10.45
CA VAL A 41 -16.79 29.35 -10.02
C VAL A 41 -15.58 29.60 -10.91
N THR A 42 -14.52 30.08 -10.29
CA THR A 42 -13.24 30.43 -10.94
C THR A 42 -12.13 29.52 -10.44
N TRP A 43 -11.05 29.44 -11.23
CA TRP A 43 -9.84 28.74 -10.84
C TRP A 43 -8.59 29.54 -11.21
N VAL A 44 -7.54 29.39 -10.41
CA VAL A 44 -6.21 29.95 -10.65
C VAL A 44 -5.19 28.85 -10.44
N LEU A 45 -4.29 28.67 -11.41
CA LEU A 45 -3.15 27.79 -11.30
C LEU A 45 -1.89 28.61 -11.08
N TYR A 46 -1.15 28.27 -10.04
CA TYR A 46 0.12 28.90 -9.74
C TYR A 46 1.30 28.05 -10.20
N ASP A 47 2.47 28.68 -10.29
CA ASP A 47 3.74 28.10 -10.75
C ASP A 47 4.31 27.02 -9.82
N ASP A 48 4.00 27.08 -8.54
CA ASP A 48 4.30 26.03 -7.56
C ASP A 48 3.46 24.73 -7.74
N GLY A 49 2.43 24.78 -8.59
CA GLY A 49 1.57 23.66 -8.93
C GLY A 49 0.31 23.54 -8.07
N GLU A 50 -0.05 24.52 -7.25
CA GLU A 50 -1.37 24.54 -6.61
C GLU A 50 -2.44 25.15 -7.52
N LEU A 51 -3.55 24.42 -7.66
CA LEU A 51 -4.76 24.81 -8.37
C LEU A 51 -5.84 25.21 -7.37
N VAL A 52 -6.19 26.49 -7.34
CA VAL A 52 -7.17 27.04 -6.41
C VAL A 52 -8.51 27.23 -7.09
N PHE A 53 -9.59 26.76 -6.46
CA PHE A 53 -10.97 27.04 -6.87
C PHE A 53 -11.65 28.00 -5.89
N SER A 54 -12.32 29.02 -6.44
CA SER A 54 -12.94 30.10 -5.67
C SER A 54 -14.32 30.45 -6.22
N GLY A 55 -15.17 31.02 -5.36
CA GLY A 55 -16.49 31.54 -5.73
C GLY A 55 -17.64 30.79 -5.06
N THR A 56 -18.76 30.64 -5.75
CA THR A 56 -19.96 29.99 -5.19
C THR A 56 -20.60 29.08 -6.23
N GLY A 57 -20.87 27.84 -5.83
CA GLY A 57 -21.50 26.86 -6.72
C GLY A 57 -20.76 25.53 -6.72
N VAL A 58 -20.94 24.77 -7.79
CA VAL A 58 -20.45 23.39 -7.91
C VAL A 58 -19.32 23.35 -8.94
N ILE A 59 -18.19 22.76 -8.57
CA ILE A 59 -17.09 22.47 -9.53
C ILE A 59 -17.58 21.38 -10.49
N PRO A 60 -17.59 21.62 -11.82
CA PRO A 60 -18.10 20.65 -12.78
C PRO A 60 -17.14 19.47 -13.01
N PRO A 61 -17.57 18.41 -13.73
CA PRO A 61 -16.67 17.33 -14.17
C PRO A 61 -15.58 17.86 -15.10
N CYS A 62 -14.37 17.30 -15.01
CA CYS A 62 -13.19 17.83 -15.72
C CYS A 62 -13.28 17.69 -17.26
N TYR A 63 -14.10 16.76 -17.75
CA TYR A 63 -14.32 16.47 -19.17
C TYR A 63 -15.55 17.18 -19.75
N LYS A 64 -16.41 17.77 -18.91
CA LYS A 64 -17.68 18.36 -19.31
C LYS A 64 -17.93 19.68 -18.59
N VAL A 65 -17.28 20.72 -19.09
CA VAL A 65 -17.64 22.13 -18.80
C VAL A 65 -18.67 22.63 -19.81
N GLU A 66 -19.58 23.52 -19.39
CA GLU A 66 -20.54 24.13 -20.31
C GLU A 66 -19.82 25.00 -21.37
N GLN A 67 -20.50 25.26 -22.49
CA GLN A 67 -19.92 26.10 -23.54
C GLN A 67 -19.64 27.51 -23.00
N GLY A 68 -18.43 28.01 -23.27
CA GLY A 68 -17.98 29.33 -22.82
C GLY A 68 -17.17 29.33 -21.52
N TYR A 69 -16.92 28.15 -20.92
CA TYR A 69 -16.06 28.00 -19.73
C TYR A 69 -14.75 27.30 -20.03
N ASP A 70 -13.72 27.65 -19.24
CA ASP A 70 -12.36 27.14 -19.37
C ASP A 70 -12.18 25.81 -18.64
N ARG A 71 -11.41 24.93 -19.28
CA ARG A 71 -11.03 23.63 -18.70
C ARG A 71 -9.68 23.75 -18.00
N TRP A 72 -9.67 23.50 -16.69
CA TRP A 72 -8.44 23.40 -15.90
C TRP A 72 -7.72 22.06 -16.11
N SER A 73 -8.42 21.03 -16.58
CA SER A 73 -7.91 19.66 -16.70
C SER A 73 -6.70 19.51 -17.63
N LYS A 74 -6.49 20.44 -18.56
CA LYS A 74 -5.27 20.50 -19.39
C LYS A 74 -3.98 20.68 -18.57
N TYR A 75 -4.09 21.17 -17.35
CA TYR A 75 -2.96 21.44 -16.46
C TYR A 75 -2.66 20.34 -15.45
N PHE A 76 -3.43 19.26 -15.40
CA PHE A 76 -3.18 18.21 -14.42
C PHE A 76 -1.74 17.65 -14.38
N PRO A 77 -0.96 17.56 -15.48
CA PRO A 77 0.44 17.14 -15.39
C PRO A 77 1.33 17.98 -14.46
N GLN A 78 1.00 19.26 -14.24
CA GLN A 78 1.75 20.17 -13.36
C GLN A 78 1.06 20.41 -12.00
N VAL A 79 -0.16 19.92 -11.80
CA VAL A 79 -0.90 20.12 -10.54
C VAL A 79 -0.39 19.17 -9.47
N LYS A 80 0.02 19.74 -8.34
CA LYS A 80 0.50 19.04 -7.15
C LYS A 80 -0.48 19.11 -5.98
N VAL A 81 -1.20 20.23 -5.86
CA VAL A 81 -2.18 20.48 -4.80
C VAL A 81 -3.44 21.09 -5.41
N ILE A 82 -4.59 20.73 -4.88
CA ILE A 82 -5.85 21.39 -5.21
C ILE A 82 -6.42 22.00 -3.93
N THR A 83 -6.73 23.29 -3.97
CA THR A 83 -7.32 24.00 -2.84
C THR A 83 -8.69 24.53 -3.23
N ILE A 84 -9.73 24.04 -2.57
CA ILE A 84 -11.10 24.51 -2.76
C ILE A 84 -11.37 25.53 -1.65
N GLN A 85 -11.72 26.75 -2.02
CA GLN A 85 -11.98 27.82 -1.05
C GLN A 85 -13.42 27.83 -0.56
N GLU A 86 -13.61 28.45 0.60
CA GLU A 86 -14.92 28.71 1.18
C GLU A 86 -15.87 29.37 0.17
N GLY A 87 -17.13 28.93 0.18
CA GLY A 87 -18.18 29.39 -0.74
C GLY A 87 -18.55 28.36 -1.81
N ILE A 88 -17.61 27.48 -2.18
CA ILE A 88 -17.91 26.33 -3.04
C ILE A 88 -18.85 25.37 -2.31
N THR A 89 -19.96 25.01 -2.95
CA THR A 89 -21.04 24.21 -2.33
C THR A 89 -21.04 22.76 -2.79
N GLY A 90 -20.31 22.43 -3.86
CA GLY A 90 -20.23 21.05 -4.32
C GLY A 90 -19.08 20.75 -5.27
N ILE A 91 -18.76 19.47 -5.37
CA ILE A 91 -17.75 18.92 -6.28
C ILE A 91 -18.42 17.84 -7.09
N SER A 92 -18.45 17.97 -8.41
CA SER A 92 -19.08 16.98 -9.28
C SER A 92 -18.28 15.69 -9.35
N LYS A 93 -18.94 14.61 -9.79
CA LYS A 93 -18.30 13.36 -10.16
C LYS A 93 -17.14 13.64 -11.12
N GLU A 94 -15.98 13.04 -10.89
CA GLU A 94 -14.81 13.14 -11.79
C GLU A 94 -14.31 14.58 -12.02
N ALA A 95 -14.49 15.50 -11.07
CA ALA A 95 -13.97 16.88 -11.14
C ALA A 95 -12.44 16.95 -11.29
N PHE A 96 -11.71 16.00 -10.71
CA PHE A 96 -10.25 15.89 -10.72
C PHE A 96 -9.76 14.50 -11.15
N ALA A 97 -10.65 13.68 -11.74
CA ALA A 97 -10.30 12.39 -12.32
C ALA A 97 -10.07 12.56 -13.80
N THR A 98 -8.98 12.00 -14.33
CA THR A 98 -8.70 12.06 -15.77
C THR A 98 -9.14 10.79 -16.46
N ASP A 99 -9.69 10.91 -17.66
CA ASP A 99 -10.12 9.78 -18.49
C ASP A 99 -8.98 8.91 -19.07
N LYS A 100 -7.71 9.12 -18.65
CA LYS A 100 -6.54 8.51 -19.29
C LYS A 100 -5.45 8.02 -18.33
N GLU A 101 -5.83 7.45 -17.18
CA GLU A 101 -4.88 6.87 -16.19
C GLU A 101 -3.89 7.87 -15.54
N ILE A 102 -3.84 9.13 -16.00
CA ILE A 102 -3.04 10.20 -15.43
C ILE A 102 -3.90 10.99 -14.44
N ALA A 103 -4.34 10.35 -13.35
CA ALA A 103 -4.48 11.18 -12.14
C ALA A 103 -3.12 11.88 -12.01
N ALA A 104 -3.10 13.22 -12.07
CA ALA A 104 -1.88 14.03 -12.00
C ALA A 104 -0.85 13.28 -11.15
N ALA A 105 0.17 12.69 -11.81
CA ALA A 105 1.03 11.71 -11.14
C ALA A 105 1.59 12.30 -9.85
N SER A 106 1.82 13.62 -9.91
CA SER A 106 2.32 14.54 -8.89
C SER A 106 1.28 15.10 -7.90
N LEU A 107 -0.04 14.96 -8.13
CA LEU A 107 -1.05 15.46 -7.19
C LEU A 107 -1.00 14.63 -5.90
N TYR A 108 -0.72 15.31 -4.79
CA TYR A 108 -0.54 14.70 -3.48
C TYR A 108 -1.46 15.25 -2.39
N LYS A 109 -2.13 16.39 -2.60
CA LYS A 109 -3.03 16.98 -1.60
C LYS A 109 -4.25 17.67 -2.20
N ILE A 110 -5.42 17.47 -1.60
CA ILE A 110 -6.64 18.22 -1.88
C ILE A 110 -7.18 18.78 -0.56
N THR A 111 -7.44 20.08 -0.51
CA THR A 111 -8.09 20.74 0.63
C THR A 111 -9.51 21.12 0.26
N ILE A 112 -10.46 20.69 1.10
CA ILE A 112 -11.91 20.84 0.90
C ILE A 112 -12.50 21.59 2.11
N PRO A 113 -13.20 22.71 1.90
CA PRO A 113 -13.74 23.55 2.96
C PRO A 113 -15.05 22.99 3.51
N ASP A 114 -15.49 23.48 4.67
CA ASP A 114 -16.73 22.98 5.29
C ASP A 114 -17.98 23.52 4.57
N SER A 115 -17.88 24.55 3.73
CA SER A 115 -18.99 25.00 2.88
C SER A 115 -19.47 23.96 1.85
N VAL A 116 -18.68 22.92 1.55
CA VAL A 116 -19.07 21.86 0.63
C VAL A 116 -20.20 21.01 1.21
N ARG A 117 -21.27 20.84 0.43
CA ARG A 117 -22.51 20.12 0.79
C ARG A 117 -22.75 18.88 -0.06
N SER A 118 -21.97 18.68 -1.12
CA SER A 118 -22.10 17.53 -2.01
C SER A 118 -20.76 17.19 -2.65
N ILE A 119 -20.43 15.90 -2.69
CA ILE A 119 -19.25 15.37 -3.35
C ILE A 119 -19.69 14.22 -4.24
N GLY A 120 -19.36 14.30 -5.53
CA GLY A 120 -19.64 13.23 -6.49
C GLY A 120 -18.68 12.06 -6.32
N LYS A 121 -19.02 10.91 -6.90
CA LYS A 121 -18.13 9.74 -6.90
C LYS A 121 -16.87 9.98 -7.75
N ASN A 122 -15.79 9.30 -7.42
CA ASN A 122 -14.52 9.31 -8.14
C ASN A 122 -14.06 10.74 -8.48
N ILE A 123 -14.08 11.67 -7.52
CA ILE A 123 -13.57 13.03 -7.79
C ILE A 123 -12.09 13.00 -8.20
N VAL A 124 -11.36 11.95 -7.85
CA VAL A 124 -9.97 11.67 -8.25
C VAL A 124 -9.90 10.27 -8.85
N GLY A 125 -8.96 10.06 -9.76
CA GLY A 125 -8.73 8.75 -10.38
C GLY A 125 -8.10 7.74 -9.42
N SER A 126 -8.42 6.46 -9.59
CA SER A 126 -7.74 5.37 -8.90
C SER A 126 -6.33 5.18 -9.47
N LYS A 127 -5.33 5.06 -8.60
CA LYS A 127 -3.96 4.69 -8.97
C LYS A 127 -3.76 3.20 -8.64
N TYR A 128 -3.27 2.39 -9.58
CA TYR A 128 -2.99 0.96 -9.35
C TYR A 128 -1.82 0.78 -8.35
N LEU A 129 -1.98 -0.19 -7.43
CA LEU A 129 -1.02 -0.54 -6.38
C LEU A 129 0.10 -1.44 -6.95
N ASN A 130 1.36 -1.08 -6.71
CA ASN A 130 2.49 -1.97 -6.91
C ASN A 130 3.50 -1.71 -5.79
N ALA A 131 3.40 -2.51 -4.73
CA ALA A 131 4.22 -2.41 -3.52
C ALA A 131 5.73 -2.30 -3.82
N LEU A 132 6.23 -2.90 -4.90
CA LEU A 132 7.66 -2.88 -5.23
C LEU A 132 8.21 -1.50 -5.61
N ASN A 133 7.38 -0.62 -6.21
CA ASN A 133 7.83 0.68 -6.69
C ASN A 133 7.66 1.80 -5.66
N GLY A 134 7.31 1.46 -4.42
CA GLY A 134 6.94 2.42 -3.39
C GLY A 134 5.61 3.11 -3.69
N GLU A 135 4.86 3.38 -2.63
CA GLU A 135 3.54 3.96 -2.74
C GLU A 135 3.48 5.31 -2.05
N ARG A 136 3.72 6.38 -2.82
CA ARG A 136 3.44 7.74 -2.34
C ARG A 136 1.92 7.93 -2.25
N MET A 137 1.44 8.07 -1.03
CA MET A 137 0.06 8.35 -0.70
C MET A 137 -0.26 9.81 -0.96
N SER A 138 -1.52 10.07 -1.28
CA SER A 138 -2.09 11.41 -1.41
C SER A 138 -3.05 11.67 -0.26
N ALA A 139 -3.32 12.94 0.05
CA ALA A 139 -4.14 13.34 1.19
C ALA A 139 -5.35 14.17 0.74
N ILE A 140 -6.50 13.90 1.35
CA ILE A 140 -7.69 14.73 1.25
C ILE A 140 -7.97 15.30 2.63
N CYS A 141 -7.87 16.61 2.76
CA CYS A 141 -8.13 17.35 3.98
C CYS A 141 -9.51 17.99 3.86
N PHE A 142 -10.51 17.40 4.51
CA PHE A 142 -11.83 17.98 4.63
C PHE A 142 -11.94 18.75 5.95
N ALA A 143 -12.31 20.02 5.87
CA ALA A 143 -12.49 20.86 7.06
C ALA A 143 -13.69 20.41 7.92
N GLY A 144 -14.68 19.76 7.31
CA GLY A 144 -15.83 19.19 8.02
C GLY A 144 -15.56 17.83 8.66
N SER A 145 -16.56 17.29 9.35
CA SER A 145 -16.44 16.03 10.08
C SER A 145 -16.54 14.80 9.16
N GLU A 146 -16.04 13.67 9.64
CA GLU A 146 -16.17 12.37 8.95
C GLU A 146 -17.65 11.97 8.75
N GLU A 147 -18.53 12.26 9.72
CA GLU A 147 -19.96 11.98 9.57
C GLU A 147 -20.58 12.78 8.41
N LYS A 148 -20.19 14.05 8.27
CA LYS A 148 -20.62 14.89 7.17
C LYS A 148 -20.08 14.36 5.84
N TRP A 149 -18.81 13.98 5.80
CA TRP A 149 -18.22 13.34 4.62
C TRP A 149 -19.01 12.10 4.18
N ASN A 150 -19.26 11.19 5.12
CA ASN A 150 -19.97 9.94 4.86
C ASN A 150 -21.43 10.17 4.42
N SER A 151 -22.06 11.27 4.86
CA SER A 151 -23.40 11.65 4.43
C SER A 151 -23.51 11.98 2.93
N PHE A 152 -22.40 12.34 2.27
CA PHE A 152 -22.42 12.63 0.83
C PHE A 152 -22.69 11.39 -0.03
N PHE A 153 -22.42 10.19 0.50
CA PHE A 153 -22.43 8.95 -0.28
C PHE A 153 -23.51 7.95 0.15
N SER A 154 -24.33 8.29 1.15
CA SER A 154 -25.33 7.37 1.70
C SER A 154 -26.56 7.24 0.80
N THR A 155 -26.64 6.15 0.03
CA THR A 155 -27.91 5.56 -0.42
C THR A 155 -27.94 4.05 -0.12
N TYR A 156 -29.15 3.57 0.16
CA TYR A 156 -29.56 2.26 0.71
C TYR A 156 -28.71 1.04 0.26
N ASN A 157 -28.29 0.23 1.25
CA ASN A 157 -27.76 -1.15 1.17
C ASN A 157 -26.30 -1.42 0.73
N GLU A 158 -25.46 -0.44 0.46
CA GLU A 158 -24.02 -0.68 0.26
C GLU A 158 -23.19 0.22 1.18
N LYS A 159 -22.92 -0.26 2.39
CA LYS A 159 -21.79 0.27 3.17
C LYS A 159 -20.52 0.08 2.32
N THR A 160 -19.67 1.09 2.25
CA THR A 160 -18.22 1.09 1.89
C THR A 160 -17.76 1.82 0.63
N ASP A 161 -18.62 2.50 -0.14
CA ASP A 161 -18.14 3.40 -1.20
C ASP A 161 -18.14 4.86 -0.70
N ASP A 162 -16.99 5.32 -0.19
CA ASP A 162 -16.77 6.72 0.20
C ASP A 162 -16.45 7.62 -1.00
N GLY A 163 -16.73 7.13 -2.21
CA GLY A 163 -16.57 7.83 -3.47
C GLY A 163 -15.12 8.04 -3.89
N ILE A 164 -14.13 7.59 -3.12
CA ILE A 164 -12.71 7.83 -3.40
C ILE A 164 -11.92 6.53 -3.23
N GLY A 165 -11.69 5.85 -4.35
CA GLY A 165 -10.82 4.67 -4.40
C GLY A 165 -9.33 5.01 -4.56
N GLY A 166 -8.46 4.11 -4.11
CA GLY A 166 -7.01 4.17 -4.39
C GLY A 166 -6.16 4.79 -3.28
N ARG A 167 -5.01 5.39 -3.65
CA ARG A 167 -3.93 5.88 -2.77
C ARG A 167 -4.25 7.22 -2.09
N TRP A 168 -5.37 7.31 -1.40
CA TRP A 168 -5.81 8.54 -0.73
C TRP A 168 -6.14 8.33 0.75
N ASN A 169 -5.41 9.01 1.62
CA ASN A 169 -5.75 9.14 3.02
C ASN A 169 -6.69 10.32 3.23
N LYS A 170 -7.65 10.17 4.13
CA LYS A 170 -8.65 11.20 4.44
C LYS A 170 -8.37 11.76 5.83
N TYR A 171 -8.44 13.07 5.93
CA TYR A 171 -8.24 13.84 7.15
C TYR A 171 -9.46 14.74 7.33
N PHE A 172 -9.97 14.81 8.55
CA PHE A 172 -11.24 15.47 8.87
C PHE A 172 -11.03 16.56 9.92
N ASN A 173 -12.02 17.44 10.11
CA ASN A 173 -11.99 18.50 11.12
C ASN A 173 -10.76 19.44 10.98
N GLY A 174 -10.28 19.64 9.75
CA GLY A 174 -9.12 20.49 9.48
C GLY A 174 -7.76 19.87 9.82
N GLU A 175 -7.72 18.56 10.06
CA GLU A 175 -6.46 17.84 10.25
C GLU A 175 -5.55 17.94 9.01
N VAL A 176 -4.25 18.12 9.28
CA VAL A 176 -3.21 18.19 8.26
C VAL A 176 -2.38 16.91 8.30
N PRO A 177 -2.14 16.26 7.14
CA PRO A 177 -1.31 15.07 7.08
C PRO A 177 0.11 15.37 7.54
N LYS A 178 0.67 14.44 8.32
CA LYS A 178 2.10 14.47 8.68
C LYS A 178 2.86 13.46 7.82
N PRO A 179 4.13 13.74 7.49
CA PRO A 179 4.97 12.77 6.80
C PRO A 179 5.04 11.46 7.58
N TYR A 180 4.94 10.34 6.87
CA TYR A 180 5.08 9.01 7.45
C TYR A 180 5.57 8.02 6.41
N CYS A 181 6.12 6.89 6.85
CA CYS A 181 6.36 5.72 6.00
C CYS A 181 5.91 4.45 6.74
N LYS A 182 5.52 3.43 5.98
CA LYS A 182 5.09 2.11 6.45
C LYS A 182 5.62 1.04 5.52
N ILE A 183 6.06 -0.08 6.07
CA ILE A 183 6.46 -1.23 5.28
C ILE A 183 5.21 -1.91 4.75
N GLN A 184 5.22 -2.24 3.46
CA GLN A 184 4.17 -2.99 2.80
C GLN A 184 4.70 -4.27 2.15
N TYR A 185 3.81 -5.23 2.00
CA TYR A 185 4.11 -6.55 1.44
C TYR A 185 3.81 -6.60 -0.05
N GLY A 186 4.72 -7.21 -0.81
CA GLY A 186 4.44 -7.69 -2.16
C GLY A 186 3.29 -8.70 -2.15
N ARG A 187 2.46 -8.64 -3.19
CA ARG A 187 1.19 -9.38 -3.29
C ARG A 187 1.35 -10.86 -2.98
N VAL A 188 0.56 -11.37 -2.04
CA VAL A 188 0.47 -12.81 -1.74
C VAL A 188 -0.31 -13.50 -2.87
N GLU A 189 0.26 -14.53 -3.46
CA GLU A 189 -0.44 -15.35 -4.47
C GLU A 189 -1.42 -16.29 -3.79
N ASN A 190 -2.60 -16.49 -4.39
CA ASN A 190 -3.46 -17.61 -3.99
C ASN A 190 -2.95 -18.87 -4.70
N ASN A 191 -2.78 -19.95 -3.96
CA ASN A 191 -2.53 -21.26 -4.56
C ASN A 191 -3.79 -21.79 -5.24
N GLU A 192 -3.65 -22.94 -5.92
CA GLU A 192 -4.75 -23.64 -6.59
C GLU A 192 -5.91 -24.02 -5.67
N THR A 193 -5.71 -24.01 -4.35
CA THR A 193 -6.74 -24.28 -3.34
C THR A 193 -7.30 -23.02 -2.67
N GLY A 194 -6.99 -21.83 -3.20
CA GLY A 194 -7.47 -20.54 -2.68
C GLY A 194 -6.77 -20.08 -1.40
N ASN A 195 -5.76 -20.80 -0.93
CA ASN A 195 -4.95 -20.39 0.20
C ASN A 195 -3.90 -19.38 -0.24
N LYS A 196 -3.77 -18.29 0.51
CA LYS A 196 -2.68 -17.32 0.37
C LYS A 196 -1.34 -18.03 0.64
N ILE A 197 -0.53 -18.22 -0.40
CA ILE A 197 0.82 -18.77 -0.30
C ILE A 197 1.85 -17.75 -0.82
N GLU A 198 3.00 -17.70 -0.16
CA GLU A 198 4.14 -16.91 -0.62
C GLU A 198 5.01 -17.82 -1.50
N LYS A 199 4.95 -17.63 -2.83
CA LYS A 199 5.85 -18.28 -3.80
C LYS A 199 6.83 -17.25 -4.32
N GLY A 200 8.12 -17.44 -4.05
CA GLY A 200 9.19 -16.60 -4.59
C GLY A 200 9.87 -15.70 -3.56
N PRO A 201 10.83 -14.86 -3.99
CA PRO A 201 11.49 -13.89 -3.12
C PRO A 201 10.46 -13.00 -2.42
N PHE A 202 10.68 -12.78 -1.13
CA PHE A 202 9.81 -11.99 -0.28
C PHE A 202 10.02 -10.50 -0.60
N ALA A 203 9.05 -9.90 -1.28
CA ALA A 203 9.07 -8.51 -1.68
C ALA A 203 8.52 -7.61 -0.57
N VAL A 204 9.28 -6.60 -0.17
CA VAL A 204 8.83 -5.49 0.69
C VAL A 204 8.93 -4.18 -0.04
N GLY A 205 7.95 -3.32 0.19
CA GLY A 205 7.88 -1.97 -0.31
C GLY A 205 7.66 -0.97 0.81
N VAL A 206 7.71 0.31 0.47
CA VAL A 206 7.33 1.39 1.39
C VAL A 206 6.09 2.11 0.88
N GLU A 207 5.03 2.15 1.69
CA GLU A 207 3.97 3.14 1.54
C GLU A 207 4.34 4.37 2.37
N TYR A 208 4.23 5.56 1.81
CA TYR A 208 4.61 6.77 2.53
C TYR A 208 3.78 7.97 2.10
N TYR A 209 3.67 8.95 3.00
CA TYR A 209 3.21 10.28 2.67
C TYR A 209 4.36 11.26 2.90
N ALA A 210 4.62 12.09 1.90
CA ALA A 210 5.49 13.26 1.95
C ALA A 210 4.90 14.29 1.00
N GLU A 211 4.78 15.55 1.43
CA GLU A 211 4.07 16.62 0.70
C GLU A 211 4.65 16.89 -0.69
N ASP A 212 5.48 17.92 -0.90
CA ASP A 212 6.27 18.11 -2.12
C ASP A 212 7.74 17.69 -1.93
N MET A 213 8.08 17.20 -0.74
CA MET A 213 9.45 16.87 -0.37
C MET A 213 10.01 15.72 -1.21
N ASP A 214 11.26 15.89 -1.63
CA ASP A 214 12.11 14.80 -2.07
C ASP A 214 12.55 13.99 -0.86
N VAL A 215 12.31 12.68 -0.91
CA VAL A 215 12.62 11.77 0.20
C VAL A 215 13.49 10.62 -0.26
N ARG A 216 14.28 10.08 0.67
CA ARG A 216 15.04 8.84 0.48
C ARG A 216 14.75 7.85 1.60
N PHE A 217 14.96 6.57 1.32
CA PHE A 217 14.74 5.51 2.28
C PHE A 217 16.04 4.82 2.66
N GLU A 218 16.29 4.74 3.97
CA GLU A 218 17.36 3.89 4.52
C GLU A 218 16.75 2.59 5.02
N TRP A 219 17.06 1.52 4.31
CA TRP A 219 16.63 0.17 4.67
C TRP A 219 17.69 -0.52 5.54
N ASN A 220 17.23 -1.15 6.62
CA ASN A 220 18.05 -2.01 7.45
C ASN A 220 17.36 -3.36 7.61
N VAL A 221 18.00 -4.38 7.03
CA VAL A 221 17.54 -5.77 7.02
C VAL A 221 18.51 -6.59 7.87
N THR A 222 17.99 -7.26 8.89
CA THR A 222 18.79 -8.10 9.80
C THR A 222 18.14 -9.47 9.99
N GLY A 223 18.93 -10.44 10.46
CA GLY A 223 18.50 -11.82 10.66
C GLY A 223 19.05 -12.77 9.61
N THR A 224 18.29 -13.81 9.26
CA THR A 224 18.74 -14.93 8.40
C THR A 224 18.33 -14.78 6.92
N THR A 225 18.17 -13.54 6.44
CA THR A 225 17.78 -13.24 5.05
C THR A 225 18.85 -12.40 4.34
N GLU A 226 18.83 -12.42 3.02
CA GLU A 226 19.74 -11.70 2.12
C GLU A 226 18.89 -10.85 1.16
N ILE A 227 19.34 -9.64 0.84
CA ILE A 227 18.73 -8.81 -0.21
C ILE A 227 19.13 -9.40 -1.56
N LEU A 228 18.14 -9.75 -2.37
CA LEU A 228 18.32 -10.30 -3.72
C LEU A 228 18.29 -9.20 -4.79
N GLN A 229 17.38 -8.24 -4.63
CA GLN A 229 17.20 -7.15 -5.59
C GLN A 229 16.67 -5.90 -4.88
N GLU A 230 17.16 -4.73 -5.31
CA GLU A 230 16.59 -3.43 -4.96
C GLU A 230 15.64 -2.97 -6.07
N HIS A 231 14.47 -2.49 -5.68
CA HIS A 231 13.53 -1.83 -6.57
C HIS A 231 13.65 -0.32 -6.40
N LYS A 232 13.78 0.38 -7.51
CA LYS A 232 14.00 1.82 -7.55
C LYS A 232 12.87 2.51 -8.31
N ASP A 233 12.49 3.69 -7.84
CA ASP A 233 11.58 4.56 -8.57
C ASP A 233 12.26 5.24 -9.78
N GLU A 234 11.52 6.08 -10.48
CA GLU A 234 12.00 6.83 -11.65
C GLU A 234 13.18 7.78 -11.35
N ASN A 235 13.36 8.16 -10.08
CA ASN A 235 14.44 9.02 -9.60
C ASN A 235 15.61 8.21 -9.02
N GLY A 236 15.54 6.88 -9.04
CA GLY A 236 16.58 5.98 -8.54
C GLY A 236 16.54 5.75 -7.02
N VAL A 237 15.50 6.20 -6.33
CA VAL A 237 15.32 6.00 -4.87
C VAL A 237 14.91 4.54 -4.62
N VAL A 238 15.58 3.86 -3.69
CA VAL A 238 15.26 2.46 -3.32
C VAL A 238 13.97 2.43 -2.50
N THR A 239 12.87 2.06 -3.15
CA THR A 239 11.52 2.03 -2.57
C THR A 239 11.07 0.64 -2.14
N GLY A 240 11.80 -0.39 -2.53
CA GLY A 240 11.48 -1.76 -2.18
C GLY A 240 12.67 -2.69 -2.28
N LEU A 241 12.57 -3.83 -1.62
CA LEU A 241 13.58 -4.87 -1.58
C LEU A 241 12.93 -6.22 -1.86
N GLU A 242 13.55 -7.03 -2.70
CA GLU A 242 13.30 -8.46 -2.74
C GLU A 242 14.28 -9.17 -1.83
N LEU A 243 13.75 -9.92 -0.89
CA LEU A 243 14.50 -10.66 0.10
C LEU A 243 14.43 -12.17 -0.18
N LYS A 244 15.52 -12.86 0.10
CA LYS A 244 15.58 -14.32 -0.06
C LYS A 244 14.62 -15.01 0.91
N PRO A 245 13.83 -16.00 0.45
CA PRO A 245 12.97 -16.79 1.33
C PRO A 245 13.81 -17.51 2.39
N PHE A 246 13.46 -17.34 3.67
CA PHE A 246 14.21 -17.90 4.80
C PHE A 246 13.56 -19.19 5.33
N ARG A 247 14.39 -20.17 5.68
CA ARG A 247 13.94 -21.52 6.10
C ARG A 247 13.75 -21.67 7.62
N ARG A 248 14.32 -20.78 8.44
CA ARG A 248 14.20 -20.74 9.92
C ARG A 248 14.80 -19.44 10.48
N GLY A 249 14.14 -18.83 11.47
CA GLY A 249 14.62 -17.63 12.16
C GLY A 249 13.69 -16.42 11.98
N ASN A 250 13.98 -15.33 12.69
CA ASN A 250 13.30 -14.06 12.53
C ASN A 250 14.08 -13.20 11.54
N ALA A 251 13.38 -12.56 10.60
CA ALA A 251 13.92 -11.43 9.87
C ALA A 251 13.35 -10.15 10.51
N TYR A 252 14.14 -9.09 10.52
CA TYR A 252 13.70 -7.77 10.94
C TYR A 252 14.02 -6.82 9.81
N VAL A 253 12.99 -6.15 9.30
CA VAL A 253 13.15 -5.08 8.31
C VAL A 253 12.73 -3.80 8.99
N SER A 254 13.56 -2.78 8.85
CA SER A 254 13.25 -1.43 9.26
C SER A 254 13.57 -0.48 8.13
N VAL A 255 12.75 0.55 7.99
CA VAL A 255 12.92 1.61 7.01
C VAL A 255 12.86 2.94 7.74
N LYS A 256 13.76 3.84 7.38
CA LYS A 256 13.67 5.25 7.75
C LYS A 256 13.42 6.05 6.49
N MET A 257 12.51 7.00 6.57
CA MET A 257 12.28 8.02 5.54
C MET A 257 13.02 9.28 5.95
N LEU A 258 13.87 9.77 5.06
CA LEU A 258 14.72 10.94 5.29
C LEU A 258 14.36 12.04 4.29
N ASP A 259 14.45 13.28 4.75
CA ASP A 259 14.39 14.46 3.88
C ASP A 259 15.71 14.67 3.10
N LYS A 260 15.75 15.72 2.27
CA LYS A 260 16.94 16.11 1.50
C LYS A 260 18.19 16.35 2.36
N ASP A 261 18.00 16.87 3.58
CA ASP A 261 19.07 17.23 4.50
C ASP A 261 19.55 16.01 5.32
N GLY A 262 18.83 14.89 5.24
CA GLY A 262 19.12 13.65 5.95
C GLY A 262 18.53 13.56 7.34
N ASN A 263 17.54 14.39 7.67
CA ASN A 263 16.77 14.23 8.90
C ASN A 263 15.74 13.11 8.73
N VAL A 264 15.55 12.31 9.78
CA VAL A 264 14.54 11.26 9.78
C VAL A 264 13.17 11.89 10.02
N ILE A 265 12.29 11.77 9.02
CA ILE A 265 10.92 12.32 9.02
C ILE A 265 9.84 11.24 9.13
N GLY A 266 10.24 9.96 9.06
CA GLY A 266 9.37 8.82 9.30
C GLY A 266 10.19 7.56 9.50
N SER A 267 9.62 6.57 10.17
CA SER A 267 10.25 5.25 10.28
C SER A 267 9.21 4.18 10.53
N ASP A 268 9.48 2.98 10.04
CA ASP A 268 8.72 1.80 10.38
C ASP A 268 9.63 0.59 10.56
N SER A 269 9.18 -0.39 11.33
CA SER A 269 9.93 -1.62 11.57
C SER A 269 8.99 -2.78 11.80
N GLU A 270 9.26 -3.88 11.13
CA GLU A 270 8.47 -5.09 11.24
C GLU A 270 9.36 -6.30 11.56
N LYS A 271 8.85 -7.15 12.45
CA LYS A 271 9.42 -8.45 12.76
C LYS A 271 8.67 -9.53 11.99
N TYR A 272 9.41 -10.30 11.22
CA TYR A 272 8.86 -11.41 10.45
C TYR A 272 9.12 -12.72 11.17
N THR A 273 8.04 -13.41 11.56
CA THR A 273 8.06 -14.74 12.19
C THR A 273 7.36 -15.74 11.27
N THR A 274 8.00 -16.87 11.01
CA THR A 274 7.72 -17.87 9.96
C THR A 274 6.42 -18.69 10.11
N TRP A 275 5.34 -18.16 10.67
CA TRP A 275 4.08 -18.94 10.79
C TRP A 275 3.43 -19.28 9.44
N ARG A 276 3.92 -18.74 8.32
CA ARG A 276 3.31 -18.85 6.98
C ARG A 276 4.12 -19.63 5.95
N ILE A 277 5.35 -20.04 6.26
CA ILE A 277 6.25 -20.64 5.28
C ILE A 277 6.62 -22.05 5.76
N ALA A 278 6.39 -23.03 4.89
CA ALA A 278 6.71 -24.45 5.01
C ALA A 278 5.68 -25.36 5.70
N VAL A 279 4.43 -25.41 5.21
CA VAL A 279 3.65 -26.65 5.38
C VAL A 279 4.27 -27.80 4.56
N GLY A 280 4.85 -27.52 3.38
CA GLY A 280 5.33 -28.55 2.46
C GLY A 280 6.63 -29.26 2.88
N ASP A 281 7.64 -28.50 3.30
CA ASP A 281 8.97 -29.07 3.60
C ASP A 281 9.08 -29.67 5.00
N ASP A 282 8.37 -29.11 6.00
CA ASP A 282 8.30 -29.71 7.34
C ASP A 282 7.50 -31.02 7.30
N PHE A 283 6.43 -31.11 6.50
CA PHE A 283 5.71 -32.37 6.31
C PHE A 283 6.58 -33.40 5.59
N LYS A 284 7.34 -33.00 4.56
CA LYS A 284 8.26 -33.91 3.85
C LYS A 284 9.42 -34.38 4.74
N THR A 285 9.95 -33.48 5.57
CA THR A 285 11.02 -33.79 6.54
C THR A 285 10.50 -34.67 7.69
N ALA A 286 9.32 -34.37 8.23
CA ALA A 286 8.65 -35.19 9.24
C ALA A 286 8.28 -36.57 8.68
N PHE A 287 7.76 -36.63 7.46
CA PHE A 287 7.44 -37.88 6.76
C PHE A 287 8.69 -38.71 6.48
N ASN A 288 9.80 -38.09 6.08
CA ASN A 288 11.07 -38.79 5.90
C ASN A 288 11.65 -39.32 7.22
N LYS A 289 11.53 -38.56 8.33
CA LYS A 289 11.88 -39.05 9.67
C LYS A 289 11.01 -40.23 10.11
N LEU A 290 9.69 -40.13 9.91
CA LEU A 290 8.74 -41.20 10.21
C LEU A 290 9.05 -42.46 9.37
N LYS A 291 9.33 -42.29 8.08
CA LYS A 291 9.71 -43.37 7.16
C LYS A 291 11.00 -44.06 7.61
N ALA A 292 12.01 -43.29 8.04
CA ALA A 292 13.25 -43.84 8.58
C ALA A 292 13.04 -44.59 9.90
N GLN A 293 12.18 -44.08 10.80
CA GLN A 293 11.81 -44.75 12.05
C GLN A 293 11.05 -46.06 11.80
N ILE A 294 10.12 -46.08 10.83
CA ILE A 294 9.39 -47.29 10.43
C ILE A 294 10.35 -48.31 9.81
N ILE A 295 11.26 -47.92 8.92
CA ILE A 295 12.26 -48.82 8.33
C ILE A 295 13.21 -49.38 9.42
N GLY A 296 13.66 -48.54 10.35
CA GLY A 296 14.48 -48.97 11.48
C GLY A 296 13.76 -49.96 12.40
N ALA A 297 12.48 -49.70 12.69
CA ALA A 297 11.64 -50.61 13.47
C ALA A 297 11.43 -51.94 12.75
N PHE A 298 11.07 -51.93 11.46
CA PHE A 298 10.89 -53.15 10.66
C PHE A 298 12.17 -53.97 10.55
N ASN A 299 13.33 -53.34 10.34
CA ASN A 299 14.60 -54.07 10.31
C ASN A 299 14.92 -54.69 11.67
N LEU A 300 14.62 -54.03 12.79
CA LEU A 300 14.84 -54.58 14.12
C LEU A 300 13.91 -55.76 14.43
N THR A 301 12.60 -55.65 14.15
CA THR A 301 11.66 -56.77 14.36
C THR A 301 11.90 -57.92 13.41
N PHE A 302 12.23 -57.65 12.13
CA PHE A 302 12.52 -58.70 11.15
C PHE A 302 13.82 -59.44 11.46
N PHE A 303 14.87 -58.74 11.92
CA PHE A 303 16.13 -59.39 12.33
C PHE A 303 15.96 -60.23 13.60
N VAL A 304 15.19 -59.74 14.58
CA VAL A 304 14.88 -60.51 15.81
C VAL A 304 14.02 -61.75 15.49
N PHE A 305 13.03 -61.63 14.59
CA PHE A 305 12.22 -62.77 14.16
C PHE A 305 13.02 -63.80 13.36
N LEU A 306 13.91 -63.36 12.47
CA LEU A 306 14.75 -64.24 11.65
C LEU A 306 15.81 -64.96 12.50
N CYS A 307 16.49 -64.27 13.42
CA CYS A 307 17.44 -64.88 14.34
C CYS A 307 16.75 -65.88 15.29
N GLY A 308 15.54 -65.58 15.76
CA GLY A 308 14.73 -66.50 16.57
C GLY A 308 14.36 -67.77 15.82
N PHE A 309 13.93 -67.68 14.57
CA PHE A 309 13.57 -68.85 13.75
C PHE A 309 14.78 -69.74 13.42
N VAL A 310 15.92 -69.14 13.08
CA VAL A 310 17.16 -69.88 12.80
C VAL A 310 17.65 -70.62 14.04
N ALA A 311 17.59 -70.01 15.23
CA ALA A 311 17.99 -70.66 16.48
C ALA A 311 17.10 -71.88 16.82
N VAL A 312 15.77 -71.75 16.66
CA VAL A 312 14.82 -72.86 16.89
C VAL A 312 15.02 -73.99 15.88
N TYR A 313 15.28 -73.65 14.61
CA TYR A 313 15.51 -74.65 13.57
C TYR A 313 16.82 -75.42 13.80
N CYS A 314 17.91 -74.73 14.18
CA CYS A 314 19.18 -75.36 14.54
C CYS A 314 19.03 -76.29 15.77
N ALA A 315 18.26 -75.89 16.78
CA ALA A 315 18.01 -76.73 17.95
C ALA A 315 17.20 -77.99 17.61
N ALA A 316 16.18 -77.87 16.75
CA ALA A 316 15.38 -79.01 16.28
C ALA A 316 16.23 -80.00 15.45
N VAL A 317 17.11 -79.52 14.58
CA VAL A 317 18.02 -80.37 13.81
C VAL A 317 19.00 -81.10 14.73
N LEU A 318 19.58 -80.42 15.73
CA LEU A 318 20.46 -81.06 16.71
C LEU A 318 19.73 -82.14 17.53
N LEU A 319 18.46 -81.89 17.89
CA LEU A 319 17.63 -82.88 18.59
C LEU A 319 17.36 -84.12 17.71
N ILE A 320 17.04 -83.91 16.43
CA ILE A 320 16.80 -85.00 15.47
C ILE A 320 18.07 -85.83 15.25
N VAL A 321 19.24 -85.19 15.12
CA VAL A 321 20.53 -85.88 15.00
C VAL A 321 20.80 -86.73 16.25
N LYS A 322 20.53 -86.20 17.44
CA LYS A 322 20.75 -86.91 18.71
C LYS A 322 19.78 -88.07 18.92
N ILE A 323 18.53 -87.92 18.47
CA ILE A 323 17.54 -89.01 18.45
C ILE A 323 17.98 -90.08 17.44
N ALA A 324 18.47 -89.71 16.25
CA ALA A 324 18.96 -90.66 15.25
C ALA A 324 20.19 -91.45 15.74
N GLU A 325 21.12 -90.81 16.45
CA GLU A 325 22.25 -91.49 17.11
C GLU A 325 21.77 -92.47 18.19
N THR A 326 20.79 -92.07 19.00
CA THR A 326 20.23 -92.91 20.08
C THR A 326 19.45 -94.10 19.53
N VAL A 327 18.64 -93.91 18.48
CA VAL A 327 17.92 -94.99 17.81
C VAL A 327 18.88 -95.90 17.05
N GLY A 328 19.90 -95.33 16.41
CA GLY A 328 20.95 -96.09 15.72
C GLY A 328 21.77 -96.99 16.66
N SER A 329 21.94 -96.60 17.93
CA SER A 329 22.59 -97.43 18.94
C SER A 329 21.72 -98.56 19.49
N TRP A 330 20.41 -98.57 19.20
CA TRP A 330 19.51 -99.68 19.56
C TRP A 330 19.51 -100.80 18.51
N PHE A 331 19.99 -100.52 17.29
CA PHE A 331 20.06 -101.46 16.17
C PHE A 331 21.49 -101.92 15.84
N ARG A 332 22.47 -101.59 16.70
CA ARG A 332 23.82 -102.18 16.72
C ARG A 332 23.97 -103.04 17.97
#